data_AF-A0A9Q1G6S9-F1
#
_entry.id   AF-A0A9Q1G6S9-F1
#
_cell.length_a   1.000
_cell.length_b   1.000
_cell.length_c   1.000
_cell.angle_alpha   90.00
_cell.angle_beta   90.00
_cell.angle_gamma   90.00
#
_symmetry.space_group_name_H-M   'P 1'
#
loop_
_entity.id
_entity.type
_entity.pdbx_description
1 polymer ?
#
loop_
_entity_poly.entity_id
_entity_poly.type
_entity_poly.pdbx_seq_one_letter_code
_entity_poly.pdbx_strand_id
1 'polypeptide(L)'
;MPGYRYDTINACPHMSDPAADILNDQLRGQAGYDGLFRLKPLQELDDVGKNGSTEREEDEEVATVAPQPQEVAVERRPQGCFPVTVMDVSSSEGRRLCVLCLSRKVYNKTTYKCRSCDVPLCMVAERICFTEWHEPGTMKD
;
A
#
# COMPACT_ATOMS: atom_id res chain seq x y z
N MET A 1 13.22 13.14 -8.13
CA MET A 1 14.02 12.24 -9.00
C MET A 1 14.10 12.90 -10.38
N PRO A 2 15.28 13.05 -11.00
CA PRO A 2 15.36 13.48 -12.40
C PRO A 2 14.61 12.47 -13.28
N GLY A 3 13.73 12.92 -14.18
CA GLY A 3 12.80 12.07 -14.93
C GLY A 3 13.45 10.87 -15.64
N TYR A 4 14.67 11.05 -16.15
CA TYR A 4 15.43 10.00 -16.84
C TYR A 4 15.75 8.77 -15.99
N ARG A 5 15.87 8.90 -14.66
CA ARG A 5 16.17 7.74 -13.80
C ARG A 5 14.96 6.84 -13.63
N TYR A 6 13.76 7.41 -13.66
CA TYR A 6 12.53 6.64 -13.56
C TYR A 6 12.33 5.76 -14.80
N ASP A 7 12.54 6.32 -16.00
CA ASP A 7 12.37 5.58 -17.25
C ASP A 7 13.36 4.42 -17.38
N THR A 8 14.62 4.61 -16.97
CA THR A 8 15.62 3.53 -16.96
C THR A 8 15.26 2.42 -15.97
N ILE A 9 14.79 2.78 -14.77
CA ILE A 9 14.42 1.78 -13.75
C ILE A 9 13.17 1.03 -14.17
N ASN A 10 12.18 1.70 -14.76
CA ASN A 10 10.91 1.10 -15.14
C ASN A 10 11.02 0.18 -16.37
N ALA A 11 12.09 0.31 -17.17
CA ALA A 11 12.31 -0.52 -18.36
C ALA A 11 12.97 -1.88 -18.07
N CYS A 12 13.57 -2.07 -16.90
CA CYS A 12 14.39 -3.24 -16.57
C CYS A 12 13.84 -4.22 -15.48
N PRO A 13 12.65 -4.07 -14.87
CA PRO A 13 12.18 -5.05 -13.91
C PRO A 13 11.61 -6.27 -14.63
N HIS A 14 12.14 -7.45 -14.31
CA HIS A 14 11.64 -8.74 -14.79
C HIS A 14 11.17 -9.56 -13.58
N MET A 15 9.94 -10.07 -13.63
CA MET A 15 9.29 -10.72 -12.47
C MET A 15 9.45 -12.25 -12.44
N SER A 16 9.93 -12.85 -13.54
CA SER A 16 10.17 -14.29 -13.73
C SER A 16 11.65 -14.60 -14.02
N ASP A 17 12.00 -15.86 -14.30
CA ASP A 17 13.31 -16.22 -14.86
C ASP A 17 13.25 -16.12 -16.39
N PRO A 18 14.05 -15.25 -17.05
CA PRO A 18 14.05 -15.10 -18.50
C PRO A 18 14.33 -16.40 -19.27
N ALA A 19 15.14 -17.30 -18.71
CA ALA A 19 15.44 -18.58 -19.35
C ALA A 19 14.21 -19.51 -19.36
N ALA A 20 13.46 -19.52 -18.26
CA ALA A 20 12.23 -20.30 -18.14
C ALA A 20 11.09 -19.72 -19.01
N ASP A 21 11.03 -18.39 -19.14
CA ASP A 21 10.06 -17.72 -20.00
C ASP A 21 10.24 -18.11 -21.47
N ILE A 22 11.49 -18.24 -21.93
CA ILE A 22 11.80 -18.69 -23.30
C ILE A 22 11.25 -20.09 -23.56
N LEU A 23 11.36 -20.99 -22.58
CA LEU A 23 10.81 -22.35 -22.70
C LEU A 23 9.29 -22.34 -22.73
N ASN A 24 8.64 -21.56 -21.87
CA ASN A 24 7.19 -21.41 -21.88
C ASN A 24 6.68 -20.77 -23.19
N ASP A 25 7.36 -19.75 -23.72
CA ASP A 25 7.00 -19.11 -24.98
C ASP A 25 7.09 -20.05 -26.20
N GLN A 26 7.95 -21.08 -26.14
CA GLN A 26 7.98 -22.14 -27.17
C GLN A 26 6.74 -23.02 -27.16
N LEU A 27 6.04 -23.11 -26.03
CA LEU A 27 4.82 -23.89 -25.88
C LEU A 27 3.58 -23.14 -26.38
N ARG A 28 3.70 -21.88 -26.83
CA ARG A 28 2.56 -21.05 -27.27
C ARG A 28 1.66 -21.80 -28.26
N GLY A 29 0.37 -21.92 -27.91
CA GLY A 29 -0.64 -22.64 -28.70
C GLY A 29 -0.71 -24.14 -28.43
N GLN A 30 0.12 -24.66 -27.52
CA GLN A 30 0.06 -26.03 -27.01
C GLN A 30 -0.60 -26.06 -25.63
N ALA A 31 -1.08 -27.23 -25.21
CA ALA A 31 -1.74 -27.42 -23.91
C ALA A 31 -0.83 -27.12 -22.71
N GLY A 32 0.49 -27.10 -22.88
CA GLY A 32 1.47 -26.80 -21.84
C GLY A 32 1.84 -25.31 -21.69
N TYR A 33 1.26 -24.41 -22.48
CA TYR A 33 1.53 -22.97 -22.37
C TYR A 33 0.82 -22.34 -21.17
N ASP A 34 1.59 -21.75 -20.26
CA ASP A 34 1.05 -20.96 -19.16
C ASP A 34 1.09 -19.46 -19.52
N GLY A 35 -0.09 -18.87 -19.74
CA GLY A 35 -0.22 -17.45 -20.09
C GLY A 35 0.12 -16.49 -18.95
N LEU A 36 0.15 -16.96 -17.70
CA LEU A 36 0.47 -16.16 -16.51
C LEU A 36 1.89 -16.42 -15.99
N PHE A 37 2.68 -17.23 -16.69
CA PHE A 37 4.00 -17.68 -16.26
C PHE A 37 4.93 -16.55 -15.78
N ARG A 38 4.90 -15.40 -16.46
CA ARG A 38 5.75 -14.23 -16.12
C ARG A 38 5.34 -13.49 -14.84
N LEU A 39 4.12 -13.71 -14.37
CA LEU A 39 3.55 -13.08 -13.16
C LEU A 39 3.36 -14.08 -12.01
N LYS A 40 3.58 -15.37 -12.27
CA LYS A 40 3.37 -16.46 -11.33
C LYS A 40 4.15 -16.32 -10.01
N PRO A 41 5.41 -15.83 -10.01
CA PRO A 41 6.13 -15.60 -8.75
C PRO A 41 5.45 -14.61 -7.80
N LEU A 42 4.52 -13.77 -8.28
CA LEU A 42 3.72 -12.90 -7.42
C LEU A 42 2.48 -13.60 -6.84
N GLN A 43 1.95 -14.60 -7.52
CA GLN A 43 0.78 -15.35 -7.07
C GLN A 43 1.17 -16.36 -5.97
N GLU A 44 2.34 -16.99 -6.09
CA GLU A 44 2.83 -17.98 -5.13
C GLU A 44 3.31 -17.35 -3.80
N LEU A 45 3.54 -16.04 -3.75
CA LEU A 45 3.87 -15.33 -2.50
C LEU A 45 2.71 -15.28 -1.51
N ASP A 46 1.47 -15.50 -1.97
CA ASP A 46 0.29 -15.61 -1.11
C ASP A 46 0.15 -17.01 -0.46
N ASP A 47 0.99 -17.99 -0.85
CA ASP A 47 0.84 -19.42 -0.50
C ASP A 47 1.90 -19.99 0.46
N VAL A 48 2.63 -19.15 1.23
CA VAL A 48 3.54 -19.60 2.31
C VAL A 48 2.84 -20.47 3.39
N GLY A 49 1.53 -20.66 3.31
CA GLY A 49 0.72 -21.44 4.25
C GLY A 49 0.05 -22.72 3.73
N LYS A 50 0.30 -23.25 2.53
CA LYS A 50 -0.38 -24.48 2.09
C LYS A 50 0.51 -25.48 1.35
N ASN A 51 1.08 -26.38 2.12
CA ASN A 51 1.47 -27.70 1.66
C ASN A 51 0.24 -28.64 1.59
N GLY A 52 -0.04 -29.17 0.40
CA GLY A 52 -0.65 -30.50 0.25
C GLY A 52 -2.00 -30.59 -0.47
N SER A 53 -2.01 -31.47 -1.49
CA SER A 53 -3.14 -32.24 -2.05
C SER A 53 -4.24 -31.43 -2.78
N THR A 54 -4.91 -31.88 -3.84
CA THR A 54 -4.90 -33.02 -4.76
C THR A 54 -6.01 -32.66 -5.78
N GLU A 55 -5.78 -32.99 -7.04
CA GLU A 55 -6.71 -33.30 -8.15
C GLU A 55 -8.21 -32.88 -8.08
N ARG A 56 -8.65 -32.23 -9.17
CA ARG A 56 -10.05 -31.93 -9.55
C ARG A 56 -10.82 -33.19 -9.96
N GLU A 57 -12.07 -33.33 -9.50
CA GLU A 57 -13.27 -33.83 -10.23
C GLU A 57 -14.49 -33.17 -9.54
N GLU A 58 -15.17 -32.18 -10.14
CA GLU A 58 -16.38 -32.24 -10.99
C GLU A 58 -17.70 -32.60 -10.26
N ASP A 59 -18.57 -31.57 -10.22
CA ASP A 59 -20.05 -31.54 -10.27
C ASP A 59 -20.92 -32.23 -9.20
N GLU A 60 -21.83 -31.46 -8.55
CA GLU A 60 -23.30 -31.65 -8.63
C GLU A 60 -24.09 -30.60 -7.77
N GLU A 61 -24.87 -29.79 -8.49
CA GLU A 61 -26.16 -29.11 -8.25
C GLU A 61 -26.79 -28.81 -6.85
N VAL A 62 -27.25 -27.54 -6.75
CA VAL A 62 -28.59 -27.06 -6.32
C VAL A 62 -28.98 -27.10 -4.83
N ALA A 63 -29.05 -25.92 -4.21
CA ALA A 63 -30.31 -25.23 -3.85
C ALA A 63 -30.08 -24.12 -2.81
N THR A 64 -30.51 -22.91 -3.17
CA THR A 64 -31.15 -21.90 -2.31
C THR A 64 -30.63 -21.70 -0.88
N VAL A 65 -30.01 -20.54 -0.64
CA VAL A 65 -30.52 -19.46 0.24
C VAL A 65 -29.50 -18.33 0.16
N ALA A 66 -29.93 -17.18 -0.34
CA ALA A 66 -29.11 -15.97 -0.33
C ALA A 66 -28.85 -15.56 1.14
N PRO A 67 -27.59 -15.52 1.63
CA PRO A 67 -27.31 -14.89 2.90
C PRO A 67 -27.29 -13.39 2.66
N GLN A 68 -28.23 -12.69 3.30
CA GLN A 68 -28.26 -11.24 3.37
C GLN A 68 -26.89 -10.72 3.83
N PRO A 69 -26.34 -9.64 3.25
CA PRO A 69 -25.09 -9.05 3.69
C PRO A 69 -25.26 -8.53 5.12
N GLN A 70 -24.81 -9.33 6.08
CA GLN A 70 -24.71 -8.92 7.46
C GLN A 70 -23.55 -7.92 7.52
N GLU A 71 -23.85 -6.68 7.89
CA GLU A 71 -22.85 -5.64 8.12
C GLU A 71 -21.94 -6.08 9.27
N VAL A 72 -20.84 -6.77 8.92
CA VAL A 72 -19.82 -7.14 9.89
C VAL A 72 -19.14 -5.83 10.30
N ALA A 73 -19.43 -5.39 11.53
CA ALA A 73 -18.72 -4.30 12.18
C ALA A 73 -17.23 -4.69 12.24
N VAL A 74 -16.46 -4.22 11.26
CA VAL A 74 -15.00 -4.34 11.27
C VAL A 74 -14.54 -3.57 12.51
N GLU A 75 -14.13 -4.32 13.53
CA GLU A 75 -13.38 -3.81 14.69
C GLU A 75 -12.29 -2.87 14.17
N ARG A 76 -12.49 -1.56 14.34
CA ARG A 76 -11.51 -0.57 13.89
C ARG A 76 -10.31 -0.73 14.80
N ARG A 77 -9.26 -1.39 14.28
CA ARG A 77 -7.93 -1.45 14.86
C ARG A 77 -7.61 -0.09 15.51
N PRO A 78 -7.19 -0.04 16.78
CA PRO A 78 -6.95 1.22 17.47
C PRO A 78 -5.94 2.03 16.64
N GLN A 79 -6.38 3.19 16.14
CA GLN A 79 -5.58 4.00 15.23
C GLN A 79 -4.50 4.71 16.05
N GLY A 80 -3.35 4.06 16.20
CA GLY A 80 -2.13 4.71 16.68
C GLY A 80 -1.83 5.97 15.86
N CYS A 81 -1.13 6.94 16.44
CA CYS A 81 -0.80 8.17 15.73
C CYS A 81 0.33 7.90 14.72
N PHE A 82 0.05 8.04 13.43
CA PHE A 82 1.04 7.94 12.37
C PHE A 82 0.95 9.12 11.37
N PRO A 83 2.07 9.53 10.78
CA PRO A 83 2.10 10.60 9.80
C PRO A 83 1.55 10.11 8.45
N VAL A 84 0.67 10.90 7.85
CA VAL A 84 0.16 10.69 6.49
C VAL A 84 0.39 11.94 5.66
N THR A 85 0.65 11.76 4.36
CA THR A 85 0.73 12.88 3.43
C THR A 85 -0.67 13.42 3.13
N VAL A 86 -0.79 14.74 3.06
CA VAL A 86 -1.97 15.42 2.53
C VAL A 86 -1.72 15.54 1.02
N MET A 87 -2.13 14.53 0.25
CA MET A 87 -2.14 14.62 -1.21
C MET A 87 -3.47 15.24 -1.64
N ASP A 88 -3.43 16.49 -2.10
CA ASP A 88 -4.51 17.07 -2.91
C ASP A 88 -3.99 17.12 -4.35
N VAL A 89 -4.61 16.33 -5.24
CA VAL A 89 -4.09 16.02 -6.58
C VAL A 89 -4.06 17.24 -7.53
N SER A 90 -4.44 18.44 -7.09
CA SER A 90 -4.69 19.57 -8.00
C SER A 90 -4.25 20.97 -7.55
N SER A 91 -3.74 21.22 -6.33
CA SER A 91 -3.39 22.60 -5.97
C SER A 91 -2.40 22.73 -4.82
N SER A 92 -1.56 23.77 -4.86
CA SER A 92 -0.67 24.18 -3.78
C SER A 92 -1.39 24.54 -2.45
N GLU A 93 -2.72 24.53 -2.47
CA GLU A 93 -3.64 24.69 -1.34
C GLU A 93 -3.62 23.55 -0.32
N GLY A 94 -3.00 22.39 -0.61
CA GLY A 94 -2.92 21.26 0.34
C GLY A 94 -1.87 21.40 1.46
N ARG A 95 -0.97 22.38 1.37
CA ARG A 95 0.11 22.58 2.38
C ARG A 95 -0.37 23.44 3.54
N ARG A 96 -0.68 22.80 4.67
CA ARG A 96 -1.11 23.46 5.91
C ARG A 96 0.06 23.94 6.76
N LEU A 97 -0.17 24.92 7.63
CA LEU A 97 0.83 25.34 8.63
C LEU A 97 0.94 24.31 9.74
N CYS A 98 2.16 23.98 10.16
CA CYS A 98 2.41 23.12 11.30
C CYS A 98 1.93 23.80 12.59
N VAL A 99 1.04 23.15 13.35
CA VAL A 99 0.45 23.72 14.57
C VAL A 99 1.52 24.09 15.60
N LEU A 100 2.50 23.20 15.80
CA LEU A 100 3.58 23.42 16.76
C LEU A 100 4.60 24.48 16.31
N CYS A 101 4.80 24.65 14.99
CA CYS A 101 5.60 25.77 14.51
C CYS A 101 4.84 27.09 14.71
N LEU A 102 3.53 27.07 14.45
CA LEU A 102 2.67 28.25 14.62
C LEU A 102 2.63 28.72 16.07
N SER A 103 2.55 27.80 17.05
CA SER A 103 2.64 28.16 18.49
C SER A 103 3.97 28.81 18.86
N ARG A 104 5.05 28.45 18.17
CA ARG A 104 6.38 29.06 18.28
C ARG A 104 6.55 30.33 17.43
N LYS A 105 5.48 30.84 16.81
CA LYS A 105 5.47 31.99 15.88
C LYS A 105 6.35 31.79 14.65
N VAL A 106 6.53 30.55 14.21
CA VAL A 106 7.22 30.17 12.98
C VAL A 106 6.21 29.60 11.97
N TYR A 107 6.15 30.17 10.77
CA TYR A 107 5.12 29.87 9.77
C TYR A 107 5.55 28.77 8.80
N ASN A 108 5.92 27.60 9.32
CA ASN A 108 6.34 26.49 8.47
C ASN A 108 5.15 25.70 7.94
N LYS A 109 5.15 25.51 6.62
CA LYS A 109 4.19 24.66 5.92
C LYS A 109 4.66 23.20 5.95
N THR A 110 3.70 22.28 6.01
CA THR A 110 3.94 20.83 5.97
C THR A 110 2.96 20.16 5.02
N THR A 111 3.41 19.09 4.37
CA THR A 111 2.58 18.17 3.58
C THR A 111 2.11 16.98 4.42
N TYR A 112 2.43 16.95 5.72
CA TYR A 112 2.11 15.83 6.61
C TYR A 112 1.11 16.24 7.68
N LYS A 113 0.24 15.31 8.04
CA LYS A 113 -0.64 15.39 9.20
C LYS A 113 -0.67 14.07 9.96
N CYS A 114 -1.05 14.10 11.24
CA CYS A 114 -1.38 12.87 11.96
C CYS A 114 -2.71 12.32 11.47
N ARG A 115 -2.81 11.02 11.14
CA ARG A 115 -4.08 10.42 10.73
C ARG A 115 -5.13 10.45 11.84
N SER A 116 -4.72 10.12 13.06
CA SER A 116 -5.64 10.00 14.21
C SER A 116 -6.02 11.35 14.82
N CYS A 117 -5.08 12.29 14.88
CA CYS A 117 -5.32 13.62 15.45
C CYS A 117 -5.73 14.68 14.42
N ASP A 118 -5.63 14.38 13.12
CA ASP A 118 -5.86 15.30 11.98
C ASP A 118 -5.07 16.63 12.00
N VAL A 119 -4.03 16.71 12.84
CA VAL A 119 -3.20 17.93 12.97
C VAL A 119 -2.03 17.93 11.97
N PRO A 120 -1.79 19.04 11.26
CA PRO A 120 -0.62 19.21 10.40
C PRO A 120 0.64 19.41 11.24
N LEU A 121 1.66 18.57 11.04
CA LEU A 121 2.93 18.59 11.78
C LEU A 121 4.12 18.38 10.83
N CYS A 122 5.27 18.97 11.16
CA CYS A 122 6.51 18.79 10.40
C CYS A 122 7.10 17.39 10.61
N MET A 123 7.56 16.78 9.51
CA MET A 123 8.33 15.53 9.46
C MET A 123 9.63 15.75 8.65
N VAL A 124 10.33 16.86 8.95
CA VAL A 124 11.63 17.19 8.32
C VAL A 124 12.72 16.73 9.29
N ALA A 125 13.84 16.19 8.77
CA ALA A 125 14.89 15.56 9.59
C ALA A 125 15.39 16.42 10.77
N GLU A 126 15.52 17.74 10.58
CA GLU A 126 15.97 18.67 11.62
C GLU A 126 14.84 19.18 12.54
N ARG A 127 13.57 18.93 12.17
CA ARG A 127 12.39 19.44 12.86
C ARG A 127 11.23 18.47 12.73
N ILE A 128 11.19 17.50 13.65
CA ILE A 128 10.15 16.49 13.71
C ILE A 128 9.10 16.92 14.74
N CYS A 129 8.28 17.94 14.41
CA CYS A 129 7.17 18.36 15.30
C CYS A 129 6.15 17.25 15.56
N PHE A 130 6.14 16.22 14.71
CA PHE A 130 5.30 15.05 14.90
C PHE A 130 5.61 14.30 16.20
N THR A 131 6.88 14.03 16.50
CA THR A 131 7.24 13.26 17.71
C THR A 131 6.91 14.05 18.95
N GLU A 132 7.31 15.33 18.99
CA GLU A 132 7.06 16.22 20.13
C GLU A 132 5.57 16.35 20.47
N TRP A 133 4.70 16.43 19.46
CA TRP A 133 3.23 16.47 19.68
C TRP A 133 2.65 15.17 20.29
N HIS A 134 3.33 14.03 20.07
CA HIS A 134 2.87 12.72 20.52
C HIS A 134 3.68 12.16 21.70
N GLU A 135 4.67 12.89 22.21
CA GLU A 135 5.37 12.52 23.42
C GLU A 135 4.43 12.60 24.63
N PRO A 136 4.40 11.57 25.50
CA PRO A 136 3.56 11.59 26.68
C PRO A 136 4.04 12.70 27.64
N GLY A 137 3.18 13.68 27.89
CA GLY A 137 3.47 14.80 28.81
C GLY A 137 3.57 16.18 28.14
N THR A 138 3.50 16.27 26.80
CA THR A 138 3.31 17.57 26.14
C THR A 138 1.83 17.95 26.20
N MET A 139 1.53 19.00 26.96
CA MET A 139 0.16 19.49 27.17
C MET A 139 -0.41 19.95 25.83
N LYS A 140 -1.60 19.45 25.48
CA LYS A 140 -2.33 19.79 24.26
C LYS A 140 -3.39 20.81 24.65
N ASP A 141 -3.08 22.10 24.48
CA ASP A 141 -4.02 23.20 24.71
C ASP A 141 -4.89 23.48 23.48
#